data_AF-R0L6V6-F1
#
_entry.id   AF-R0L6V6-F1
#
_cell.length_a   1.000
_cell.length_b   1.000
_cell.length_c   1.000
_cell.angle_alpha   90.00
_cell.angle_beta   90.00
_cell.angle_gamma   90.00
#
_symmetry.space_group_name_H-M   'P 1'
#
loop_
_entity.id
_entity.type
_entity.pdbx_description
1 polymer ?
#
loop_
_entity_poly.entity_id
_entity_poly.type
_entity_poly.pdbx_seq_one_letter_code
_entity_poly.pdbx_strand_id
1 'polypeptide(L)' 'FKCPVCSKFVSSDEMDLHLVMCLTKPRITYNEDVLSKDTGECAICLEELQQGDTIARLPCLCIYHK' A
#
# COMPACT_ATOMS: atom_id res chain seq x y z
N PHE A 1 -14.75 16.31 -6.21
CA PHE A 1 -14.56 15.32 -7.29
C PHE A 1 -13.67 14.17 -6.80
N LYS A 2 -13.88 12.94 -7.27
CA LYS A 2 -13.05 11.77 -6.89
C LYS A 2 -11.87 11.64 -7.85
N CYS A 3 -10.64 11.69 -7.33
CA CYS A 3 -9.43 11.54 -8.14
C CYS A 3 -9.33 10.11 -8.71
N PRO A 4 -9.11 9.92 -10.02
CA PRO A 4 -8.99 8.59 -10.63
C PRO A 4 -7.68 7.87 -10.28
N VAL A 5 -6.67 8.59 -9.78
CA VAL A 5 -5.35 8.02 -9.48
C VAL A 5 -5.27 7.47 -8.06
N CYS A 6 -5.75 8.22 -7.07
CA CYS A 6 -5.63 7.85 -5.66
C CYS A 6 -6.99 7.67 -4.96
N SER A 7 -8.11 7.78 -5.67
CA SER A 7 -9.48 7.69 -5.16
C SER A 7 -9.87 8.70 -4.06
N LYS A 8 -9.01 9.68 -3.74
CA LYS A 8 -9.34 10.75 -2.77
C LYS A 8 -10.39 11.71 -3.33
N PHE A 9 -11.24 12.24 -2.45
CA PHE A 9 -12.14 13.34 -2.77
C PHE A 9 -11.40 14.67 -2.61
N VAL A 10 -11.46 15.50 -3.64
CA VAL A 10 -10.75 16.79 -3.75
C VAL A 10 -11.75 17.86 -4.17
N SER A 11 -11.56 19.10 -3.71
CA SER A 11 -12.35 20.25 -4.17
C SER A 11 -12.20 20.46 -5.69
N SER A 12 -13.17 21.11 -6.33
CA SER A 12 -13.09 21.41 -7.77
C SER A 12 -11.90 22.30 -8.09
N ASP A 13 -11.64 23.31 -7.27
CA ASP A 13 -10.63 24.35 -7.53
C ASP A 13 -9.19 23.83 -7.37
N GLU A 14 -9.02 22.69 -6.68
CA GLU A 14 -7.72 22.06 -6.40
C GLU A 14 -7.47 20.82 -7.27
N MET A 15 -8.43 20.43 -8.13
CA MET A 15 -8.38 19.18 -8.86
C MET A 15 -7.19 19.11 -9.82
N ASP A 16 -6.92 20.18 -10.57
CA ASP A 16 -5.84 20.20 -11.56
C ASP A 16 -4.46 20.08 -10.88
N LEU A 17 -4.25 20.86 -9.81
CA LEU A 17 -3.03 20.77 -9.00
C LEU A 17 -2.86 19.37 -8.41
N HIS A 18 -3.93 18.80 -7.86
CA HIS A 18 -3.90 17.46 -7.29
C HIS A 18 -3.56 16.40 -8.35
N LEU A 19 -4.11 16.49 -9.57
CA LEU A 19 -3.81 15.55 -10.64
C LEU A 19 -2.33 15.57 -11.02
N VAL A 20 -1.75 16.76 -11.18
CA VAL A 20 -0.30 16.89 -11.46
C VAL A 20 0.50 16.20 -10.38
N MET A 21 0.24 16.54 -9.11
CA MET A 21 0.93 15.94 -7.97
C MET A 21 0.75 14.42 -7.90
N CYS A 22 -0.47 13.92 -8.15
CA CYS A 22 -0.77 12.49 -8.10
C CYS A 22 -0.11 11.70 -9.24
N LEU A 23 -0.02 12.27 -10.44
CA LEU A 23 0.59 11.62 -11.60
C LEU A 23 2.11 11.61 -11.50
N THR A 24 2.72 12.66 -10.94
CA THR A 24 4.18 12.73 -10.78
C THR A 24 4.69 12.02 -9.53
N LYS A 25 3.81 11.66 -8.59
CA LYS A 25 4.21 10.91 -7.39
C LYS A 25 4.59 9.47 -7.78
N PRO A 26 5.79 9.00 -7.41
CA PRO A 26 6.18 7.61 -7.65
C PRO A 26 5.21 6.67 -6.92
N ARG A 27 4.74 5.65 -7.65
CA ARG A 27 3.86 4.62 -7.08
C ARG A 27 4.67 3.81 -6.09
N ILE A 28 4.11 3.59 -4.90
CA ILE A 28 4.71 2.66 -3.94
C ILE A 28 4.57 1.25 -4.51
N THR A 29 5.70 0.58 -4.65
CA THR A 29 5.80 -0.83 -5.01
C THR A 29 6.09 -1.64 -3.75
N TYR A 30 5.79 -2.93 -3.80
CA TYR A 30 6.17 -3.89 -2.77
C TYR A 30 6.77 -5.12 -3.46
N ASN A 31 7.57 -5.87 -2.72
CA ASN A 31 8.03 -7.19 -3.16
C ASN A 31 7.05 -8.25 -2.66
N GLU A 32 6.70 -9.19 -3.53
CA GLU A 32 6.03 -10.42 -3.12
C GLU A 32 7.09 -11.41 -2.64
N ASP A 33 6.86 -12.01 -1.48
CA ASP A 33 7.81 -12.93 -0.84
C ASP A 33 7.04 -13.98 -0.02
N VAL A 34 7.72 -15.06 0.37
CA VAL A 34 7.19 -16.08 1.27
C VAL A 34 7.82 -15.89 2.64
N LEU A 35 6.98 -15.75 3.66
CA LEU A 35 7.45 -15.49 5.01
C LEU A 35 8.30 -16.67 5.53
N SER A 36 9.54 -16.40 5.91
CA SER A 36 10.49 -17.45 6.28
C SER A 36 10.35 -17.94 7.72
N LYS A 37 9.66 -17.18 8.58
CA LYS A 37 9.40 -17.50 10.00
C LYS A 37 8.18 -16.75 10.51
N ASP A 38 7.51 -17.29 11.52
CA ASP A 38 6.36 -16.65 12.15
C ASP A 38 6.72 -15.26 12.69
N THR A 39 5.85 -14.28 12.45
CA THR A 39 6.13 -12.87 12.77
C THR A 39 4.88 -12.10 13.20
N GLY A 40 4.46 -12.24 14.45
CA GLY A 40 3.40 -11.40 15.03
C GLY A 40 2.09 -11.42 14.22
N GLU A 41 1.40 -10.27 14.19
CA GLU A 41 0.08 -10.12 13.57
C GLU A 41 0.14 -9.12 12.39
N CYS A 42 -0.59 -9.41 11.33
CA CYS A 42 -0.79 -8.50 10.22
C CYS A 42 -1.70 -7.33 10.66
N ALA A 43 -1.18 -6.11 10.67
CA ALA A 43 -1.92 -4.92 11.11
C ALA A 43 -3.11 -4.51 10.21
N ILE A 44 -3.41 -5.27 9.14
CA ILE A 44 -4.53 -5.00 8.22
C ILE A 44 -5.68 -5.98 8.48
N CYS A 45 -5.43 -7.30 8.43
CA CYS A 45 -6.46 -8.32 8.65
C CYS A 45 -6.53 -8.80 10.11
N LEU A 46 -5.56 -8.45 10.94
CA LEU A 46 -5.42 -8.89 12.33
C LEU A 46 -5.26 -10.41 12.48
N GLU A 47 -4.73 -11.08 11.45
CA GLU A 47 -4.38 -12.50 11.48
C GLU A 47 -2.87 -12.69 11.72
N GLU A 48 -2.49 -13.84 12.29
CA GLU A 48 -1.08 -14.16 12.51
C GLU A 48 -0.33 -14.32 11.17
N LEU A 49 0.87 -13.76 11.11
CA LEU A 49 1.79 -13.95 9.97
C LEU A 49 2.64 -15.19 10.22
N GLN A 50 2.36 -16.28 9.50
CA GLN A 50 2.98 -17.59 9.71
C GLN A 50 3.98 -17.95 8.61
N GLN A 51 4.96 -18.78 8.96
CA GLN A 51 5.93 -19.30 8.00
C GLN A 51 5.22 -19.97 6.82
N GLY A 52 5.59 -19.57 5.60
CA GLY A 52 4.95 -20.05 4.37
C GLY A 52 3.90 -19.10 3.81
N ASP A 53 3.47 -18.07 4.56
CA ASP A 53 2.50 -17.08 4.07
C ASP A 53 3.08 -16.26 2.92
N THR A 54 2.23 -15.97 1.93
CA THR A 54 2.55 -15.01 0.87
C THR A 54 2.37 -13.60 1.40
N ILE A 55 3.45 -12.82 1.42
CA ILE A 55 3.49 -11.48 1.99
C ILE A 55 3.86 -10.42 0.96
N ALA A 56 3.35 -9.22 1.18
CA ALA A 56 3.80 -7.99 0.53
C ALA A 56 4.77 -7.25 1.46
N ARG A 57 6.03 -7.09 1.02
CA ARG A 57 7.05 -6.32 1.73
C ARG A 57 7.22 -4.94 1.12
N LEU A 58 6.86 -3.90 1.88
CA LEU A 58 7.03 -2.51 1.46
C LEU A 58 8.49 -2.04 1.58
N PRO A 59 8.88 -0.92 0.94
CA PRO A 59 10.24 -0.37 1.03
C PRO A 59 10.66 0.03 2.45
N CYS A 60 9.71 0.30 3.34
CA CYS A 60 9.95 0.54 4.77
C CYS A 60 10.12 -0.75 5.59
N LEU A 61 10.16 -1.91 4.93
CA LEU A 61 10.28 -3.26 5.50
C LEU A 61 9.05 -3.77 6.25
N CYS A 62 7.98 -2.98 6.35
CA CYS A 62 6.69 -3.46 6.83
C CYS A 62 6.18 -4.60 5.93
N ILE A 63 5.64 -5.63 6.57
CA ILE A 63 5.09 -6.83 5.91
C ILE A 63 3.60 -6.94 6.21
N TYR A 64 2.85 -7.41 5.22
CA TYR A 64 1.42 -7.65 5.31
C TYR A 64 1.07 -8.88 4.47
N HIS A 65 -0.05 -9.55 4.78
CA HIS A 65 -0.60 -10.57 3.88
C HIS A 65 -0.93 -9.95 2.51
N LYS A 66 -0.68 -10.73 1.46
CA LYS A 66 -0.99 -10.36 0.09
C LYS A 66 -2.40 -10.76 -0.33
#